data_AF-A0ABD2PNA4-F1
#
_entry.id   AF-A0ABD2PNA4-F1
#
_cell.length_a   1.000
_cell.length_b   1.000
_cell.length_c   1.000
_cell.angle_alpha   90.00
_cell.angle_beta   90.00
_cell.angle_gamma   90.00
#
_symmetry.space_group_name_H-M   'P 1'
#
loop_
_entity.id
_entity.type
_entity.pdbx_description
1 polymer ?
#
loop_
_entity_poly.entity_id
_entity_poly.type
_entity_poly.pdbx_seq_one_letter_code
_entity_poly.pdbx_strand_id
1 'polypeptide(L)'
;VGSANDLLPVIETPDYFLINILKNKVFYVAVCVGEGSVEFKKFIDLVPPFLVIEFLHSFEEVLISYFGNSSESTIKDNIVLVYEILDEMLDNGFPFTTEPTILKELIKPPNLFRSIASAVTKTSKNFGEVLPSSQLTNIRWRPDGIKYTTNEAYLDNPRLFEDVNLHHCVRYNRWERERVLSFIPPDGSFRLFTYQVHNIGSMNMPISVKHNLVLREQNSRIELLVTPKSTAGKPLEKVLVKVQFPPEVVNTNVVPTLGKCSFDTGAHTLSWDIPRIENLKQASLRGNASLIPGSEEKLSFAPLISVQFSVSQFTTSGVKVRRLDMFGE
;
A
#
# COMPACT_ATOMS: atom_id res chain seq x y z
N VAL A 1 -19.12 -16.58 -14.26
CA VAL A 1 -18.42 -15.37 -14.75
C VAL A 1 -17.67 -14.81 -13.56
N GLY A 2 -16.33 -14.79 -13.61
CA GLY A 2 -15.50 -14.34 -12.49
C GLY A 2 -15.76 -12.87 -12.14
N SER A 3 -15.46 -12.48 -10.91
CA SER A 3 -15.48 -11.08 -10.51
C SER A 3 -14.40 -10.31 -11.27
N ALA A 4 -14.54 -9.00 -11.43
CA ALA A 4 -13.54 -8.17 -12.11
C ALA A 4 -12.13 -8.24 -11.45
N ASN A 5 -12.07 -8.66 -10.18
CA ASN A 5 -10.81 -8.87 -9.45
C ASN A 5 -10.15 -10.22 -9.75
N ASP A 6 -10.84 -11.14 -10.43
CA ASP A 6 -10.33 -12.47 -10.76
C ASP A 6 -9.61 -12.50 -12.12
N LEU A 7 -9.52 -11.35 -12.81
CA LEU A 7 -8.84 -11.26 -14.10
C LEU A 7 -7.32 -11.28 -13.89
N LEU A 8 -6.63 -12.10 -14.68
CA LEU A 8 -5.17 -12.14 -14.66
C LEU A 8 -4.60 -10.80 -15.17
N PRO A 9 -3.54 -10.26 -14.53
CA PRO A 9 -2.90 -9.03 -14.99
C PRO A 9 -2.30 -9.14 -16.40
N VAL A 10 -1.92 -10.34 -16.83
CA VAL A 10 -1.41 -10.62 -18.17
C VAL A 10 -2.29 -11.66 -18.82
N ILE A 11 -2.84 -11.32 -19.98
CA ILE A 11 -3.68 -12.20 -20.80
C ILE A 11 -2.96 -12.42 -22.13
N GLU A 12 -2.63 -13.67 -22.40
CA GLU A 12 -2.03 -14.10 -23.66
C GLU A 12 -3.11 -14.32 -24.72
N THR A 13 -2.87 -13.78 -25.92
CA THR A 13 -3.65 -14.08 -27.12
C THR A 13 -2.70 -14.58 -28.22
N PRO A 14 -3.21 -15.14 -29.33
CA PRO A 14 -2.35 -15.65 -30.40
C PRO A 14 -1.41 -14.60 -31.02
N ASP A 15 -1.84 -13.34 -31.07
CA ASP A 15 -1.13 -12.28 -31.83
C ASP A 15 -0.60 -11.15 -30.94
N TYR A 16 -1.08 -11.01 -29.70
CA TYR A 16 -0.71 -9.92 -28.79
C TYR A 16 -0.91 -10.28 -27.32
N PHE A 17 -0.35 -9.47 -26.44
CA PHE A 17 -0.57 -9.55 -25.00
C PHE A 17 -1.41 -8.38 -24.53
N LEU A 18 -2.31 -8.66 -23.60
CA LEU A 18 -3.01 -7.62 -22.84
C LEU A 18 -2.45 -7.60 -21.44
N ILE A 19 -1.84 -6.48 -21.07
CA ILE A 19 -1.37 -6.23 -19.72
C ILE A 19 -2.31 -5.21 -19.11
N ASN A 20 -2.90 -5.54 -17.96
CA ASN A 20 -3.93 -4.71 -17.36
C ASN A 20 -3.75 -4.55 -15.85
N ILE A 21 -4.21 -3.40 -15.36
CA ILE A 21 -4.43 -3.14 -13.93
C ILE A 21 -5.85 -2.62 -13.72
N LEU A 22 -6.45 -2.96 -12.58
CA LEU A 22 -7.76 -2.46 -12.16
C LEU A 22 -7.59 -1.46 -11.02
N LYS A 23 -8.00 -0.21 -11.23
CA LYS A 23 -7.98 0.86 -10.21
C LYS A 23 -9.31 1.58 -10.22
N ASN A 24 -9.93 1.75 -9.06
CA ASN A 24 -11.19 2.49 -8.92
C ASN A 24 -12.30 2.07 -9.92
N LYS A 25 -12.39 0.77 -10.24
CA LYS A 25 -13.30 0.19 -11.25
C LYS A 25 -13.01 0.57 -12.71
N VAL A 26 -11.85 1.15 -12.99
CA VAL A 26 -11.34 1.46 -14.33
C VAL A 26 -10.20 0.50 -14.65
N PHE A 27 -10.28 -0.15 -15.81
CA PHE A 27 -9.16 -0.94 -16.35
C PHE A 27 -8.24 -0.05 -17.17
N TYR A 28 -6.95 -0.07 -16.82
CA TYR A 28 -5.89 0.47 -17.67
C TYR A 28 -5.27 -0.71 -18.40
N VAL A 29 -5.26 -0.66 -19.73
CA VAL A 29 -4.87 -1.80 -20.57
C VAL A 29 -3.80 -1.35 -21.54
N ALA A 30 -2.66 -2.02 -21.52
CA ALA A 30 -1.64 -1.95 -22.55
C ALA A 30 -1.80 -3.14 -23.50
N VAL A 31 -1.82 -2.85 -24.80
CA VAL A 31 -1.79 -3.86 -25.86
C VAL A 31 -0.36 -3.95 -26.36
N CYS A 32 0.28 -5.10 -26.18
CA CYS A 32 1.68 -5.29 -26.52
C CYS A 32 1.75 -6.27 -27.70
N VAL A 33 2.15 -5.78 -28.87
CA VAL A 33 2.19 -6.54 -30.14
C VAL A 33 3.64 -6.89 -30.46
N GLY A 34 3.92 -8.16 -30.75
CA GLY A 34 5.24 -8.58 -31.25
C GLY A 34 5.36 -8.31 -32.75
N GLU A 35 6.48 -7.75 -33.20
CA GLU A 35 6.76 -7.69 -34.64
C GLU A 35 7.13 -9.08 -35.17
N GLY A 36 6.25 -9.68 -35.98
CA GLY A 36 6.48 -10.97 -36.63
C GLY A 36 6.37 -12.17 -35.68
N SER A 37 6.64 -13.38 -36.21
CA SER A 37 6.64 -14.66 -35.48
C SER A 37 7.80 -14.78 -34.49
N VAL A 38 7.91 -13.80 -33.60
CA VAL A 38 8.83 -13.80 -32.48
C VAL A 38 8.21 -14.69 -31.40
N GLU A 39 8.87 -15.82 -31.11
CA GLU A 39 8.49 -16.70 -30.01
C GLU A 39 8.24 -15.89 -28.74
N PHE A 40 7.13 -16.17 -28.05
CA PHE A 40 6.67 -15.59 -26.78
C PHE A 40 7.81 -15.17 -25.82
N LYS A 41 8.84 -16.02 -25.70
CA LYS A 41 10.01 -15.78 -24.85
C LYS A 41 10.83 -14.55 -25.25
N LYS A 42 11.07 -14.35 -26.56
CA LYS A 42 11.80 -13.18 -27.08
C LYS A 42 11.02 -11.88 -26.91
N PHE A 43 9.68 -11.93 -26.94
CA PHE A 43 8.84 -10.76 -26.72
C PHE A 43 8.91 -10.27 -25.26
N ILE A 44 8.82 -11.20 -24.30
CA ILE A 44 8.95 -10.89 -22.87
C ILE A 44 10.34 -10.35 -22.53
N ASP A 45 11.38 -10.84 -23.21
CA ASP A 45 12.73 -10.33 -23.06
C ASP A 45 12.89 -8.89 -23.62
N LEU A 46 12.07 -8.50 -24.61
CA LEU A 46 12.08 -7.15 -25.22
C LEU A 46 11.20 -6.15 -24.46
N VAL A 47 10.03 -6.59 -23.99
CA VAL A 47 9.08 -5.76 -23.22
C VAL A 47 8.74 -6.49 -21.93
N PRO A 48 9.52 -6.25 -20.85
CA PRO A 48 9.26 -6.87 -19.56
C PRO A 48 7.85 -6.52 -19.06
N PRO A 49 6.97 -7.49 -18.77
CA PRO A 49 5.61 -7.20 -18.33
C PRO A 49 5.53 -6.30 -17.08
N PHE A 50 6.53 -6.42 -16.20
CA PHE A 50 6.66 -5.56 -15.03
C PHE A 50 6.87 -4.08 -15.38
N LEU A 51 7.60 -3.77 -16.46
CA LEU A 51 7.77 -2.39 -16.92
C LEU A 51 6.43 -1.80 -17.35
N VAL A 52 5.62 -2.58 -18.05
CA VAL A 52 4.29 -2.17 -18.52
C VAL A 52 3.34 -1.97 -17.34
N ILE A 53 3.33 -2.90 -16.38
CA ILE A 53 2.52 -2.78 -15.16
C ILE A 53 2.91 -1.53 -14.37
N GLU A 54 4.21 -1.27 -14.20
CA GLU A 54 4.73 -0.10 -13.50
C GLU A 54 4.32 1.20 -14.21
N PHE A 55 4.41 1.24 -15.54
CA PHE A 55 3.96 2.38 -16.33
C PHE A 55 2.46 2.64 -16.15
N LEU A 56 1.61 1.60 -16.21
CA LEU A 56 0.18 1.76 -16.00
C LEU A 56 -0.15 2.30 -14.60
N HIS A 57 0.59 1.86 -13.57
CA HIS A 57 0.46 2.42 -12.23
C HIS A 57 0.89 3.89 -12.17
N SER A 58 2.04 4.22 -12.76
CA SER A 58 2.55 5.59 -12.81
C SER A 58 1.60 6.53 -13.56
N PHE A 59 1.01 6.08 -14.67
CA PHE A 59 0.01 6.85 -15.41
C PHE A 59 -1.21 7.17 -14.54
N GLU A 60 -1.71 6.20 -13.77
CA GLU A 60 -2.83 6.42 -12.85
C GLU A 60 -2.47 7.42 -11.73
N GLU A 61 -1.26 7.35 -11.18
CA GLU A 61 -0.77 8.30 -10.18
C GLU A 61 -0.65 9.72 -10.74
N VAL A 62 -0.20 9.87 -11.99
CA VAL A 62 -0.17 11.17 -12.69
C VAL A 62 -1.59 11.71 -12.86
N LEU A 63 -2.55 10.89 -13.29
CA LEU A 63 -3.95 11.31 -13.42
C LEU A 63 -4.53 11.78 -12.07
N ILE A 64 -4.29 11.04 -10.99
CA ILE A 64 -4.67 11.48 -9.63
C ILE A 64 -3.99 12.79 -9.26
N SER A 65 -2.71 12.97 -9.62
CA SER A 65 -1.98 14.20 -9.33
C SER A 65 -2.56 15.41 -10.08
N TYR A 66 -3.04 15.23 -11.31
CA TYR A 66 -3.65 16.29 -12.11
C TYR A 66 -5.09 16.62 -11.71
N PHE A 67 -5.91 15.59 -11.47
CA PHE A 67 -7.35 15.73 -11.34
C PHE A 67 -7.88 15.45 -9.92
N GLY A 68 -7.03 14.94 -9.03
CA GLY A 68 -7.37 14.52 -7.67
C GLY A 68 -7.98 13.12 -7.57
N ASN A 69 -8.47 12.55 -8.68
CA ASN A 69 -8.97 11.18 -8.77
C ASN A 69 -8.88 10.64 -10.21
N SER A 70 -9.11 9.34 -10.37
CA SER A 70 -8.99 8.60 -11.64
C SER A 70 -10.31 7.94 -12.09
N SER A 71 -11.47 8.54 -11.79
CA SER A 71 -12.77 7.95 -12.17
C SER A 71 -13.08 8.08 -13.66
N GLU A 72 -13.97 7.21 -14.17
CA GLU A 72 -14.43 7.23 -15.56
C GLU A 72 -14.94 8.62 -16.01
N SER A 73 -15.72 9.29 -15.16
CA SER A 73 -16.23 10.64 -15.43
C SER A 73 -15.09 11.65 -15.58
N THR A 74 -14.13 11.64 -14.66
CA THR A 74 -13.01 12.57 -14.65
C THR A 74 -12.12 12.41 -15.88
N ILE A 75 -11.86 11.17 -16.29
CA ILE A 75 -11.08 10.87 -17.50
C ILE A 75 -11.81 11.37 -18.75
N LYS A 76 -13.12 11.11 -18.86
CA LYS A 76 -13.94 11.57 -20.01
C LYS A 76 -14.02 13.09 -20.09
N ASP A 77 -14.20 13.76 -18.97
CA ASP A 77 -14.32 15.22 -18.91
C ASP A 77 -12.99 15.93 -19.27
N ASN A 78 -11.86 15.26 -19.07
CA ASN A 78 -10.52 15.81 -19.31
C ASN A 78 -9.74 15.09 -20.43
N ILE A 79 -10.44 14.43 -21.36
CA ILE A 79 -9.84 13.50 -22.32
C ILE A 79 -8.69 14.11 -23.15
N VAL A 80 -8.78 15.39 -23.50
CA VAL A 80 -7.72 16.11 -24.24
C VAL A 80 -6.42 16.13 -23.43
N LEU A 81 -6.50 16.53 -22.15
CA LEU A 81 -5.33 16.59 -21.27
C LEU A 81 -4.78 15.19 -20.97
N VAL A 82 -5.66 14.19 -20.87
CA VAL A 82 -5.25 12.79 -20.70
C VAL A 82 -4.41 12.31 -21.90
N TYR A 83 -4.80 12.65 -23.13
CA TYR A 83 -4.02 12.34 -24.32
C TYR A 83 -2.67 13.07 -24.34
N GLU A 84 -2.64 14.37 -24.01
CA GLU A 84 -1.38 15.13 -23.92
C GLU A 84 -0.43 14.52 -22.89
N ILE A 85 -0.95 14.18 -21.70
CA ILE A 85 -0.16 13.51 -20.65
C ILE A 85 0.38 12.18 -21.16
N LEU A 86 -0.46 11.36 -21.81
CA LEU A 86 -0.04 10.06 -22.31
C LEU A 86 1.06 10.17 -23.39
N ASP A 87 0.94 11.15 -24.29
CA ASP A 87 1.91 11.43 -25.37
C ASP A 87 3.28 11.87 -24.81
N GLU A 88 3.29 12.67 -23.74
CA GLU A 88 4.54 13.07 -23.07
C GLU A 88 5.12 11.98 -22.17
N MET A 89 4.26 11.12 -21.61
CA MET A 89 4.69 10.02 -20.74
C MET A 89 5.29 8.84 -21.53
N LEU A 90 4.89 8.66 -22.79
CA LEU A 90 5.22 7.47 -23.59
C LEU A 90 5.64 7.85 -25.01
N ASP A 91 6.91 7.66 -25.35
CA ASP A 91 7.42 7.84 -26.72
C ASP A 91 7.57 6.49 -27.40
N ASN A 92 6.76 6.24 -28.45
CA ASN A 92 6.78 5.01 -29.24
C ASN A 92 6.75 3.70 -28.42
N GLY A 93 6.00 3.71 -27.30
CA GLY A 93 5.88 2.55 -26.41
C GLY A 93 6.93 2.48 -25.28
N PHE A 94 7.86 3.44 -25.23
CA PHE A 94 8.85 3.54 -24.16
C PHE A 94 8.47 4.64 -23.16
N PRO A 95 8.36 4.33 -21.85
CA PRO A 95 8.16 5.35 -20.83
C PRO A 95 9.29 6.38 -20.81
N PHE A 96 8.93 7.67 -20.88
CA PHE A 96 9.89 8.78 -20.89
C PHE A 96 9.77 9.66 -19.64
N THR A 97 8.82 10.62 -19.62
CA THR A 97 8.62 11.52 -18.47
C THR A 97 7.46 11.03 -17.62
N THR A 98 7.72 10.25 -16.56
CA THR A 98 6.66 9.70 -15.69
C THR A 98 6.45 10.47 -14.38
N GLU A 99 7.23 11.53 -14.14
CA GLU A 99 7.21 12.30 -12.91
C GLU A 99 6.12 13.39 -12.95
N PRO A 100 5.10 13.36 -12.06
CA PRO A 100 3.99 14.30 -12.12
C PRO A 100 4.41 15.77 -12.02
N THR A 101 5.47 16.07 -11.27
CA THR A 101 5.97 17.45 -11.09
C THR A 101 6.48 18.03 -12.40
N ILE A 102 7.27 17.26 -13.15
CA ILE A 102 7.81 17.69 -14.46
C ILE A 102 6.69 17.77 -15.49
N LEU A 103 5.80 16.78 -15.51
CA LEU A 103 4.66 16.79 -16.42
C LEU A 103 3.83 18.05 -16.23
N LYS A 104 3.59 18.49 -14.99
CA LYS A 104 2.83 19.73 -14.71
C LYS A 104 3.49 21.01 -15.21
N GLU A 105 4.81 20.99 -15.41
CA GLU A 105 5.55 22.11 -16.00
C GLU A 105 5.43 22.12 -17.53
N LEU A 106 5.47 20.95 -18.16
CA LEU A 106 5.34 20.77 -19.62
C LEU A 106 3.89 20.94 -20.08
N ILE A 107 2.97 20.29 -19.38
CA ILE A 107 1.53 20.23 -19.65
C ILE A 107 0.81 20.82 -18.45
N LYS A 108 0.41 22.09 -18.56
CA LYS A 108 -0.16 22.84 -17.43
C LYS A 108 -1.56 22.31 -17.04
N PRO A 109 -1.78 21.93 -15.77
CA PRO A 109 -3.12 21.62 -15.27
C PRO A 109 -4.14 22.75 -15.47
N PRO A 110 -5.43 22.43 -15.70
CA PRO A 110 -6.50 23.42 -15.89
C PRO A 110 -6.63 24.39 -14.71
N ASN A 111 -6.37 23.92 -13.50
CA ASN A 111 -6.46 24.72 -12.27
C ASN A 111 -5.32 25.74 -12.12
N LEU A 112 -4.17 25.52 -12.79
CA LEU A 112 -3.03 26.44 -12.72
C LEU A 112 -3.19 27.64 -13.66
N PHE A 113 -3.88 27.49 -14.80
CA PHE A 113 -4.11 28.61 -15.73
C PHE A 113 -4.79 29.82 -15.07
N ARG A 114 -5.71 29.59 -14.13
CA ARG A 114 -6.42 30.67 -13.43
C ARG A 114 -5.52 31.48 -12.48
N SER A 115 -4.49 30.84 -11.93
CA SER A 115 -3.52 31.49 -11.02
C SER A 115 -2.39 32.21 -11.75
N ILE A 116 -2.08 31.83 -13.00
CA ILE A 116 -1.01 32.43 -13.80
C ILE A 116 -1.56 33.50 -14.75
N ALA A 117 -2.83 33.39 -15.18
CA ALA A 117 -3.50 34.42 -15.99
C ALA A 117 -3.66 35.77 -15.25
N SER A 118 -3.71 35.76 -13.91
CA SER A 118 -3.70 36.99 -13.11
C SER A 118 -2.31 37.62 -12.99
N ALA A 119 -1.23 36.86 -13.21
CA ALA A 119 0.15 37.33 -13.14
C ALA A 119 0.72 37.78 -14.50
N VAL A 120 0.16 37.30 -15.62
CA VAL A 120 0.67 37.55 -16.99
C VAL A 120 -0.22 38.55 -17.73
N THR A 121 -0.37 39.74 -17.17
CA THR A 121 -0.74 40.96 -17.93
C THR A 121 0.48 41.85 -18.23
N LYS A 122 1.69 41.40 -17.89
CA LYS A 122 2.94 42.05 -18.31
C LYS A 122 3.93 41.01 -18.80
N THR A 123 4.37 41.18 -20.06
CA THR A 123 5.48 40.52 -20.75
C THR A 123 5.10 39.29 -21.57
N SER A 124 4.84 39.53 -22.86
CA SER A 124 4.87 38.53 -23.92
C SER A 124 6.30 38.00 -24.10
N LYS A 125 6.54 36.73 -23.79
CA LYS A 125 7.65 35.97 -24.37
C LYS A 125 7.09 34.69 -24.99
N ASN A 126 7.55 34.42 -26.20
CA ASN A 126 7.15 33.29 -27.03
C ASN A 126 7.36 31.96 -26.29
N PHE A 127 6.33 31.12 -26.32
CA PHE A 127 6.15 29.90 -25.49
C PHE A 127 6.90 28.66 -26.00
N GLY A 128 7.96 28.82 -26.81
CA GLY A 128 8.54 27.71 -27.58
C GLY A 128 9.98 27.29 -27.25
N GLU A 129 10.68 27.91 -26.29
CA GLU A 129 12.15 27.75 -26.23
C GLU A 129 12.78 27.66 -24.84
N VAL A 130 11.99 27.44 -23.79
CA VAL A 130 12.55 27.20 -22.44
C VAL A 130 12.07 25.85 -21.94
N LEU A 131 12.95 24.85 -22.04
CA LEU A 131 12.78 23.57 -21.35
C LEU A 131 12.66 23.86 -19.84
N PRO A 132 11.77 23.17 -19.11
CA PRO A 132 11.72 23.28 -17.66
C PRO A 132 13.10 22.91 -17.11
N SER A 133 13.65 23.73 -16.22
CA SER A 133 14.97 23.54 -15.64
C SER A 133 15.11 22.19 -14.92
N SER A 134 13.99 21.63 -14.45
CA SER A 134 13.84 20.27 -13.92
C SER A 134 14.31 19.16 -14.89
N GLN A 135 14.23 19.38 -16.22
CA GLN A 135 14.71 18.45 -17.26
C GLN A 135 16.25 18.36 -17.33
N LEU A 136 16.96 19.39 -16.85
CA LEU A 136 18.42 19.46 -16.88
C LEU A 136 19.07 18.97 -15.56
N THR A 137 18.26 18.60 -14.57
CA THR A 137 18.75 18.12 -13.27
C THR A 137 18.49 16.62 -13.10
N ASN A 138 19.38 15.95 -12.36
CA ASN A 138 19.15 14.56 -11.91
C ASN A 138 18.10 14.47 -10.77
N ILE A 139 17.40 15.56 -10.44
CA ILE A 139 16.40 15.64 -9.35
C ILE A 139 15.04 15.96 -9.99
N ARG A 140 14.32 14.91 -10.37
CA ARG A 140 13.11 15.04 -11.21
C ARG A 140 11.80 15.27 -10.44
N TRP A 141 11.75 14.96 -9.16
CA TRP A 141 10.53 15.06 -8.34
C TRP A 141 10.29 16.45 -7.73
N ARG A 142 11.07 17.48 -8.10
CA ARG A 142 11.15 18.77 -7.38
C ARG A 142 10.99 19.98 -8.32
N PRO A 143 10.16 20.98 -8.00
CA PRO A 143 10.12 22.26 -8.71
C PRO A 143 11.37 23.12 -8.45
N ASP A 144 11.70 23.95 -9.43
CA ASP A 144 12.84 24.87 -9.38
C ASP A 144 12.63 26.05 -8.40
N GLY A 145 13.70 26.47 -7.70
CA GLY A 145 13.70 27.63 -6.80
C GLY A 145 13.43 27.35 -5.32
N ILE A 146 13.06 26.12 -4.97
CA ILE A 146 13.03 25.65 -3.59
C ILE A 146 14.44 25.14 -3.26
N LYS A 147 15.06 25.52 -2.12
CA LYS A 147 16.31 24.93 -1.63
C LYS A 147 16.00 23.92 -0.51
N TYR A 148 16.39 22.65 -0.68
CA TYR A 148 16.39 21.68 0.42
C TYR A 148 17.78 21.15 0.65
N THR A 149 17.99 20.90 1.92
CA THR A 149 19.13 20.23 2.49
C THR A 149 19.17 18.80 1.98
N THR A 150 20.35 18.32 1.56
CA THR A 150 20.53 16.86 1.50
C THR A 150 20.28 16.35 2.92
N ASN A 151 19.47 15.31 3.06
CA ASN A 151 19.18 14.71 4.36
C ASN A 151 19.81 13.33 4.41
N GLU A 152 20.31 12.96 5.58
CA GLU A 152 20.89 11.64 5.82
C GLU A 152 20.29 11.03 7.07
N ALA A 153 19.56 9.93 6.90
CA ALA A 153 19.04 9.15 8.02
C ALA A 153 19.92 7.92 8.26
N TYR A 154 20.33 7.77 9.54
CA TYR A 154 21.12 6.65 10.03
C TYR A 154 20.23 5.76 10.88
N LEU A 155 20.16 4.48 10.53
CA LEU A 155 19.37 3.48 11.26
C LEU A 155 20.28 2.72 12.25
N ASP A 156 19.74 2.29 13.39
CA ASP A 156 20.53 1.59 14.42
C ASP A 156 21.06 0.22 13.95
N ASN A 157 20.27 -0.51 13.15
CA ASN A 157 20.66 -1.82 12.63
C ASN A 157 20.16 -2.00 11.18
N PRO A 158 20.82 -1.36 10.21
CA PRO A 158 20.34 -1.38 8.84
C PRO A 158 20.52 -2.75 8.15
N ARG A 159 21.25 -3.68 8.78
CA ARG A 159 21.41 -5.05 8.28
C ARG A 159 20.15 -5.90 8.43
N LEU A 160 19.17 -5.44 9.23
CA LEU A 160 17.85 -6.08 9.31
C LEU A 160 17.04 -5.95 8.03
N PHE A 161 17.44 -5.03 7.14
CA PHE A 161 16.73 -4.76 5.89
C PHE A 161 17.48 -5.40 4.73
N GLU A 162 17.11 -6.64 4.43
CA GLU A 162 17.60 -7.36 3.26
C GLU A 162 16.85 -6.89 2.00
N ASP A 163 15.52 -6.81 2.10
CA ASP A 163 14.66 -6.34 1.02
C ASP A 163 14.04 -4.99 1.40
N VAL A 164 14.47 -3.95 0.68
CA VAL A 164 13.93 -2.60 0.78
C VAL A 164 13.40 -2.13 -0.56
N ASN A 165 12.29 -1.43 -0.53
CA ASN A 165 11.84 -0.60 -1.64
C ASN A 165 12.10 0.86 -1.28
N LEU A 166 13.03 1.50 -1.99
CA LEU A 166 13.46 2.87 -1.73
C LEU A 166 12.71 3.84 -2.65
N HIS A 167 12.26 4.97 -2.12
CA HIS A 167 11.76 6.05 -2.96
C HIS A 167 12.87 6.55 -3.90
N HIS A 168 12.51 6.99 -5.11
CA HIS A 168 13.44 7.55 -6.10
C HIS A 168 14.29 8.72 -5.59
N CYS A 169 13.90 9.34 -4.47
CA CYS A 169 14.63 10.45 -3.88
C CYS A 169 15.84 10.00 -3.08
N VAL A 170 15.95 8.70 -2.79
CA VAL A 170 17.05 8.06 -2.07
C VAL A 170 18.15 7.68 -3.04
N ARG A 171 19.38 8.05 -2.71
CA ARG A 171 20.58 7.68 -3.47
C ARG A 171 20.89 6.20 -3.26
N TYR A 172 20.45 5.34 -4.19
CA TYR A 172 20.61 3.88 -4.13
C TYR A 172 22.05 3.45 -3.81
N ASN A 173 23.04 3.94 -4.56
CA ASN A 173 24.45 3.55 -4.38
C ASN A 173 24.96 3.82 -2.95
N ARG A 174 24.44 4.86 -2.28
CA ARG A 174 24.83 5.16 -0.91
C ARG A 174 24.17 4.22 0.09
N TRP A 175 22.89 3.91 -0.11
CA TRP A 175 22.24 2.85 0.65
C TRP A 175 22.96 1.50 0.49
N GLU A 176 23.31 1.15 -0.74
CA GLU A 176 23.96 -0.12 -1.07
C GLU A 176 25.33 -0.26 -0.39
N ARG A 177 26.14 0.81 -0.40
CA ARG A 177 27.52 0.78 0.12
C ARG A 177 27.63 1.08 1.61
N GLU A 178 26.86 2.06 2.08
CA GLU A 178 27.01 2.63 3.44
C GLU A 178 25.82 2.31 4.34
N ARG A 179 24.71 1.81 3.77
CA ARG A 179 23.44 1.62 4.47
C ARG A 179 22.92 2.91 5.12
N VAL A 180 23.19 4.04 4.48
CA VAL A 180 22.71 5.38 4.83
C VAL A 180 21.60 5.78 3.86
N LEU A 181 20.45 6.19 4.40
CA LEU A 181 19.38 6.78 3.59
C LEU A 181 19.73 8.24 3.33
N SER A 182 20.38 8.50 2.19
CA SER A 182 20.67 9.86 1.74
C SER A 182 19.69 10.28 0.66
N PHE A 183 18.96 11.36 0.89
CA PHE A 183 17.87 11.76 0.03
C PHE A 183 17.62 13.26 0.02
N ILE A 184 16.92 13.72 -1.02
CA ILE A 184 16.37 15.07 -1.11
C ILE A 184 14.85 14.90 -1.17
N PRO A 185 14.12 15.12 -0.07
CA PRO A 185 12.72 14.73 0.02
C PRO A 185 11.82 15.49 -0.97
N PRO A 186 10.78 14.85 -1.53
CA PRO A 186 9.63 15.54 -2.11
C PRO A 186 8.86 16.36 -1.06
N ASP A 187 8.01 17.26 -1.52
CA ASP A 187 7.14 18.06 -0.65
C ASP A 187 5.98 17.26 -0.07
N GLY A 188 5.65 17.53 1.19
CA GLY A 188 4.51 16.92 1.86
C GLY A 188 4.77 15.52 2.41
N SER A 189 3.69 14.76 2.59
CA SER A 189 3.76 13.40 3.13
C SER A 189 4.04 12.40 2.02
N PHE A 190 5.17 11.70 2.09
CA PHE A 190 5.54 10.65 1.16
C PHE A 190 6.15 9.47 1.90
N ARG A 191 6.20 8.31 1.24
CA ARG A 191 6.84 7.11 1.78
C ARG A 191 8.31 7.08 1.35
N LEU A 192 9.23 7.30 2.28
CA LEU A 192 10.67 7.30 1.99
C LEU A 192 11.19 5.92 1.58
N PHE A 193 10.77 4.87 2.30
CA PHE A 193 11.08 3.49 1.94
C PHE A 193 10.10 2.52 2.59
N THR A 194 9.97 1.33 2.02
CA THR A 194 9.28 0.17 2.58
C THR A 194 10.32 -0.91 2.86
N TYR A 195 10.15 -1.68 3.92
CA TYR A 195 11.07 -2.76 4.26
C TYR A 195 10.31 -4.00 4.73
N GLN A 196 10.93 -5.16 4.57
CA GLN A 196 10.46 -6.42 5.11
C GLN A 196 11.52 -7.04 6.01
N VAL A 197 11.07 -7.65 7.12
CA VAL A 197 11.95 -8.37 8.06
C VAL A 197 11.62 -9.85 7.98
N HIS A 198 12.53 -10.66 7.45
CA HIS A 198 12.30 -12.08 7.16
C HIS A 198 12.35 -12.98 8.40
N ASN A 199 13.12 -12.61 9.42
CA ASN A 199 13.30 -13.46 10.60
C ASN A 199 12.33 -13.11 11.74
N ILE A 200 11.04 -13.39 11.55
CA ILE A 200 10.00 -13.18 12.56
C ILE A 200 10.17 -14.14 13.76
N GLY A 201 10.79 -15.32 13.57
CA GLY A 201 10.92 -16.36 14.61
C GLY A 201 11.78 -15.96 15.82
N SER A 202 12.67 -14.98 15.65
CA SER A 202 13.46 -14.39 16.74
C SER A 202 12.83 -13.11 17.33
N MET A 203 11.74 -12.61 16.73
CA MET A 203 11.07 -11.40 17.19
C MET A 203 10.02 -11.73 18.24
N ASN A 204 10.08 -11.00 19.35
CA ASN A 204 9.11 -11.14 20.41
C ASN A 204 7.83 -10.39 20.05
N MET A 205 6.78 -11.13 19.66
CA MET A 205 5.48 -10.53 19.37
C MET A 205 4.91 -9.77 20.59
N PRO A 206 4.37 -8.55 20.39
CA PRO A 206 3.89 -7.71 21.48
C PRO A 206 2.59 -8.23 22.11
N ILE A 207 1.91 -9.16 21.46
CA ILE A 207 0.63 -9.74 21.87
C ILE A 207 0.70 -11.26 21.83
N SER A 208 0.01 -11.91 22.75
CA SER A 208 -0.22 -13.35 22.74
C SER A 208 -1.72 -13.60 22.80
N VAL A 209 -2.21 -14.45 21.91
CA VAL A 209 -3.58 -14.95 21.95
C VAL A 209 -3.55 -16.45 22.15
N LYS A 210 -4.14 -16.91 23.25
CA LYS A 210 -4.40 -18.32 23.50
C LYS A 210 -5.88 -18.59 23.31
N HIS A 211 -6.22 -19.72 22.73
CA HIS A 211 -7.60 -20.11 22.50
C HIS A 211 -7.84 -21.56 22.88
N ASN A 212 -9.06 -21.87 23.29
CA ASN A 212 -9.60 -23.20 23.46
C ASN A 212 -11.03 -23.19 22.92
N LEU A 213 -11.17 -23.61 21.67
CA LEU A 213 -12.44 -23.61 20.94
C LEU A 213 -12.85 -25.06 20.73
N VAL A 214 -13.92 -25.47 21.40
CA VAL A 214 -14.52 -26.80 21.30
C VAL A 214 -15.96 -26.61 20.84
N LEU A 215 -16.24 -26.92 19.59
CA LEU A 215 -17.57 -26.78 18.99
C LEU A 215 -18.26 -28.14 19.00
N ARG A 216 -19.33 -28.24 19.79
CA ARG A 216 -20.14 -29.44 19.98
C ARG A 216 -21.58 -29.07 20.20
N GLU A 217 -22.52 -29.97 19.92
CA GLU A 217 -23.94 -29.72 20.19
C GLU A 217 -24.21 -29.59 21.69
N GLN A 218 -23.51 -30.39 22.50
CA GLN A 218 -23.54 -30.32 23.95
C GLN A 218 -22.14 -30.04 24.49
N ASN A 219 -22.04 -29.20 25.52
CA ASN A 219 -20.78 -28.82 26.16
C ASN A 219 -19.78 -28.12 25.23
N SER A 220 -20.27 -27.28 24.31
CA SER A 220 -19.39 -26.39 23.56
C SER A 220 -18.68 -25.41 24.50
N ARG A 221 -17.45 -25.04 24.12
CA ARG A 221 -16.58 -24.16 24.91
C ARG A 221 -15.87 -23.19 23.98
N ILE A 222 -16.01 -21.90 24.28
CA ILE A 222 -15.26 -20.81 23.67
C ILE A 222 -14.46 -20.17 24.79
N GLU A 223 -13.13 -20.28 24.73
CA GLU A 223 -12.24 -19.54 25.62
C GLU A 223 -11.15 -18.86 24.82
N LEU A 224 -11.02 -17.54 25.00
CA LEU A 224 -9.97 -16.72 24.42
C LEU A 224 -9.26 -15.98 25.54
N LEU A 225 -7.94 -15.87 25.43
CA LEU A 225 -7.10 -15.11 26.36
C LEU A 225 -6.13 -14.25 25.55
N VAL A 226 -6.21 -12.94 25.74
CA VAL A 226 -5.32 -11.95 25.13
C VAL A 226 -4.43 -11.36 26.21
N THR A 227 -3.12 -11.37 25.97
CA THR A 227 -2.12 -10.90 26.92
C THR A 227 -1.05 -10.07 26.22
N PRO A 228 -0.74 -8.84 26.70
CA PRO A 228 0.46 -8.11 26.31
C PRO A 228 1.70 -8.92 26.73
N LYS A 229 2.67 -9.08 25.84
CA LYS A 229 3.93 -9.76 26.17
C LYS A 229 5.11 -8.80 26.11
N SER A 230 5.56 -8.49 24.91
CA SER A 230 6.84 -7.83 24.68
C SER A 230 6.68 -6.39 24.24
N THR A 231 5.86 -5.64 24.99
CA THR A 231 5.47 -4.26 24.66
C THR A 231 6.40 -3.21 25.27
N ALA A 232 7.51 -3.60 25.90
CA ALA A 232 8.42 -2.71 26.64
C ALA A 232 7.67 -1.83 27.68
N GLY A 233 6.71 -2.43 28.38
CA GLY A 233 5.91 -1.75 29.41
C GLY A 233 4.67 -1.01 28.89
N LYS A 234 4.46 -0.98 27.57
CA LYS A 234 3.34 -0.25 26.96
C LYS A 234 2.05 -1.07 26.96
N PRO A 235 0.88 -0.43 27.06
CA PRO A 235 -0.41 -1.10 26.97
C PRO A 235 -0.71 -1.50 25.51
N LEU A 236 -1.59 -2.48 25.33
CA LEU A 236 -2.26 -2.73 24.06
C LEU A 236 -3.49 -1.83 23.96
N GLU A 237 -3.69 -1.19 22.81
CA GLU A 237 -4.81 -0.27 22.56
C GLU A 237 -5.60 -0.73 21.33
N LYS A 238 -6.91 -0.45 21.32
CA LYS A 238 -7.81 -0.76 20.19
C LYS A 238 -7.71 -2.23 19.76
N VAL A 239 -7.75 -3.13 20.72
CA VAL A 239 -7.64 -4.57 20.46
C VAL A 239 -9.00 -5.08 19.99
N LEU A 240 -9.06 -5.59 18.77
CA LEU A 240 -10.24 -6.20 18.18
C LEU A 240 -9.92 -7.65 17.83
N VAL A 241 -10.53 -8.58 18.56
CA VAL A 241 -10.46 -10.01 18.26
C VAL A 241 -11.71 -10.39 17.46
N LYS A 242 -11.52 -10.98 16.30
CA LYS A 242 -12.60 -11.55 15.49
C LYS A 242 -12.41 -13.05 15.37
N VAL A 243 -13.47 -13.80 15.66
CA VAL A 243 -13.54 -15.24 15.41
C VAL A 243 -14.59 -15.46 14.35
N GLN A 244 -14.14 -15.87 13.17
CA GLN A 244 -15.00 -16.33 12.09
C GLN A 244 -15.35 -17.79 12.37
N PHE A 245 -16.63 -18.06 12.61
CA PHE A 245 -17.14 -19.40 12.78
C PHE A 245 -17.68 -19.95 11.46
N PRO A 246 -17.75 -21.28 11.34
CA PRO A 246 -18.45 -21.90 10.23
C PRO A 246 -19.97 -21.69 10.37
N PRO A 247 -20.74 -21.71 9.25
CA PRO A 247 -22.17 -21.41 9.23
C PRO A 247 -23.04 -22.30 10.13
N GLU A 248 -22.52 -23.47 10.50
CA GLU A 248 -23.14 -24.39 11.46
C GLU A 248 -23.24 -23.79 12.87
N VAL A 249 -22.46 -22.75 13.20
CA VAL A 249 -22.58 -22.01 14.46
C VAL A 249 -23.61 -20.90 14.31
N VAL A 250 -24.76 -21.07 14.95
CA VAL A 250 -25.92 -20.16 14.86
C VAL A 250 -25.78 -18.97 15.80
N ASN A 251 -25.21 -19.19 16.98
CA ASN A 251 -25.04 -18.14 17.98
C ASN A 251 -23.88 -18.44 18.93
N THR A 252 -23.42 -17.42 19.67
CA THR A 252 -22.47 -17.57 20.78
C THR A 252 -22.99 -16.85 22.01
N ASN A 253 -22.87 -17.48 23.17
CA ASN A 253 -23.14 -16.85 24.46
C ASN A 253 -21.81 -16.75 25.21
N VAL A 254 -21.22 -15.56 25.15
CA VAL A 254 -19.87 -15.31 25.64
C VAL A 254 -19.84 -14.10 26.57
N VAL A 255 -19.00 -14.20 27.60
CA VAL A 255 -18.81 -13.19 28.63
C VAL A 255 -17.35 -12.75 28.61
N PRO A 256 -17.06 -11.48 28.25
CA PRO A 256 -15.71 -10.94 28.31
C PRO A 256 -15.40 -10.40 29.71
N THR A 257 -14.15 -10.48 30.14
CA THR A 257 -13.68 -9.81 31.37
C THR A 257 -13.42 -8.32 31.17
N LEU A 258 -13.13 -7.91 29.93
CA LEU A 258 -12.85 -6.53 29.54
C LEU A 258 -13.44 -6.27 28.15
N GLY A 259 -13.89 -5.05 27.93
CA GLY A 259 -14.45 -4.65 26.63
C GLY A 259 -15.86 -5.18 26.39
N LYS A 260 -16.27 -5.17 25.13
CA LYS A 260 -17.62 -5.58 24.69
C LYS A 260 -17.50 -6.63 23.59
N CYS A 261 -18.45 -7.55 23.55
CA CYS A 261 -18.52 -8.56 22.50
C CYS A 261 -19.90 -8.57 21.83
N SER A 262 -19.92 -8.95 20.56
CA SER A 262 -21.14 -9.10 19.77
C SER A 262 -20.96 -10.21 18.75
N PHE A 263 -22.00 -11.00 18.52
CA PHE A 263 -22.03 -12.02 17.48
C PHE A 263 -22.93 -11.56 16.33
N ASP A 264 -22.36 -11.54 15.12
CA ASP A 264 -23.10 -11.32 13.89
C ASP A 264 -23.53 -12.66 13.31
N THR A 265 -24.84 -12.93 13.31
CA THR A 265 -25.42 -14.17 12.80
C THR A 265 -25.37 -14.28 11.29
N GLY A 266 -25.40 -13.16 10.56
CA GLY A 266 -25.33 -13.18 9.09
C GLY A 266 -23.91 -13.44 8.59
N ALA A 267 -22.91 -12.87 9.27
CA ALA A 267 -21.50 -13.08 8.96
C ALA A 267 -20.87 -14.25 9.74
N HIS A 268 -21.61 -14.93 10.63
CA HIS A 268 -21.09 -15.96 11.56
C HIS A 268 -19.81 -15.53 12.29
N THR A 269 -19.75 -14.27 12.73
CA THR A 269 -18.52 -13.66 13.28
C THR A 269 -18.75 -13.16 14.69
N LEU A 270 -17.94 -13.65 15.64
CA LEU A 270 -17.83 -13.05 16.97
C LEU A 270 -16.79 -11.92 16.92
N SER A 271 -17.19 -10.72 17.30
CA SER A 271 -16.30 -9.57 17.48
C SER A 271 -16.17 -9.24 18.97
N TRP A 272 -14.94 -9.09 19.45
CA TRP A 272 -14.62 -8.69 20.81
C TRP A 272 -13.70 -7.47 20.78
N ASP A 273 -14.28 -6.33 21.15
CA ASP A 273 -13.62 -5.02 21.19
C ASP A 273 -13.14 -4.72 22.62
N ILE A 274 -11.83 -4.57 22.77
CA ILE A 274 -11.16 -4.25 24.01
C ILE A 274 -10.43 -2.92 23.82
N PRO A 275 -10.90 -1.81 24.42
CA PRO A 275 -10.31 -0.50 24.21
C PRO A 275 -8.84 -0.42 24.61
N ARG A 276 -8.48 -1.07 25.73
CA ARG A 276 -7.15 -1.02 26.32
C ARG A 276 -6.88 -2.21 27.23
N ILE A 277 -5.67 -2.77 27.16
CA ILE A 277 -5.14 -3.77 28.09
C ILE A 277 -3.83 -3.24 28.66
N GLU A 278 -3.80 -2.96 29.96
CA GLU A 278 -2.60 -2.50 30.64
C GLU A 278 -1.51 -3.57 30.66
N ASN A 279 -0.25 -3.15 30.77
CA ASN A 279 0.88 -4.07 30.90
C ASN A 279 0.69 -5.03 32.08
N LEU A 280 1.12 -6.29 31.92
CA LEU A 280 0.96 -7.39 32.87
C LEU A 280 -0.49 -7.80 33.20
N LYS A 281 -1.51 -7.10 32.67
CA LYS A 281 -2.90 -7.56 32.74
C LYS A 281 -3.23 -8.48 31.59
N GLN A 282 -4.36 -9.17 31.69
CA GLN A 282 -4.89 -10.02 30.63
C GLN A 282 -6.39 -9.76 30.46
N ALA A 283 -6.87 -9.96 29.24
CA ALA A 283 -8.29 -9.97 28.93
C ALA A 283 -8.67 -11.39 28.55
N SER A 284 -9.80 -11.90 29.04
CA SER A 284 -10.33 -13.19 28.63
C SER A 284 -11.79 -13.09 28.22
N LEU A 285 -12.21 -13.98 27.34
CA LEU A 285 -13.59 -14.15 26.92
C LEU A 285 -13.92 -15.63 27.06
N ARG A 286 -15.00 -15.95 27.77
CA ARG A 286 -15.43 -17.34 28.02
C ARG A 286 -16.91 -17.51 27.71
N GLY A 287 -17.28 -18.66 27.17
CA GLY A 287 -18.66 -18.94 26.84
C GLY A 287 -18.85 -20.23 26.07
N ASN A 288 -19.95 -20.31 25.35
CA ASN A 288 -20.34 -21.46 24.55
C ASN A 288 -20.91 -21.03 23.19
N ALA A 289 -21.01 -21.99 22.27
CA ALA A 289 -21.60 -21.85 20.95
C ALA A 289 -22.87 -22.68 20.85
N SER A 290 -23.86 -22.18 20.14
CA SER A 290 -25.04 -22.95 19.73
C SER A 290 -24.86 -23.37 18.27
N LEU A 291 -24.86 -24.68 18.03
CA LEU A 291 -24.73 -25.26 16.70
C LEU A 291 -26.09 -25.69 16.15
N ILE A 292 -26.18 -25.84 14.83
CA ILE A 292 -27.32 -26.52 14.19
C ILE A 292 -27.31 -28.01 14.63
N PRO A 293 -28.45 -28.58 15.08
CA PRO A 293 -28.49 -30.00 15.45
C PRO A 293 -28.10 -30.94 14.29
N GLY A 294 -27.31 -31.97 14.58
CA GLY A 294 -26.76 -32.94 13.63
C GLY A 294 -25.52 -32.46 12.86
N SER A 295 -24.91 -31.32 13.21
CA SER A 295 -23.84 -30.69 12.43
C SER A 295 -22.42 -30.82 13.01
N GLU A 296 -22.27 -31.39 14.21
CA GLU A 296 -20.97 -31.48 14.92
C GLU A 296 -19.88 -32.20 14.11
N GLU A 297 -20.23 -33.28 13.40
CA GLU A 297 -19.28 -34.06 12.58
C GLU A 297 -19.04 -33.48 11.17
N LYS A 298 -19.74 -32.40 10.82
CA LYS A 298 -19.75 -31.82 9.46
C LYS A 298 -19.45 -30.33 9.45
N LEU A 299 -18.56 -29.87 10.34
CA LEU A 299 -18.11 -28.48 10.29
C LEU A 299 -17.37 -28.22 8.98
N SER A 300 -17.84 -27.24 8.21
CA SER A 300 -17.28 -26.89 6.91
C SER A 300 -15.83 -26.38 7.00
N PHE A 301 -15.47 -25.68 8.08
CA PHE A 301 -14.08 -25.29 8.37
C PHE A 301 -13.87 -25.02 9.87
N ALA A 302 -12.60 -25.03 10.30
CA ALA A 302 -12.23 -24.69 11.68
C ALA A 302 -12.26 -23.16 11.90
N PRO A 303 -12.71 -22.65 13.07
CA PRO A 303 -12.81 -21.22 13.31
C PRO A 303 -11.50 -20.46 13.07
N LEU A 304 -11.59 -19.31 12.39
CA LEU A 304 -10.44 -18.47 12.10
C LEU A 304 -10.40 -17.28 13.06
N ILE A 305 -9.31 -17.16 13.81
CA ILE A 305 -9.09 -16.06 14.75
C ILE A 305 -8.19 -15.01 14.10
N SER A 306 -8.68 -13.79 14.02
CA SER A 306 -7.89 -12.63 13.61
C SER A 306 -7.87 -11.59 14.73
N VAL A 307 -6.75 -10.89 14.87
CA VAL A 307 -6.52 -9.94 15.95
C VAL A 307 -5.95 -8.67 15.35
N GLN A 308 -6.62 -7.56 15.60
CA GLN A 308 -6.14 -6.23 15.28
C GLN A 308 -5.81 -5.52 16.58
N PHE A 309 -4.72 -4.78 16.62
CA PHE A 309 -4.31 -4.03 17.81
C PHE A 309 -3.37 -2.91 17.43
N SER A 310 -3.16 -1.99 18.37
CA SER A 310 -2.18 -0.92 18.26
C SER A 310 -1.34 -0.82 19.53
N VAL A 311 -0.07 -0.48 19.36
CA VAL A 311 0.86 -0.17 20.46
C VAL A 311 1.56 1.13 20.11
N SER A 312 1.20 2.19 20.80
CA SER A 312 1.70 3.53 20.51
C SER A 312 3.22 3.63 20.72
N GLN A 313 3.91 4.24 19.74
CA GLN A 313 5.37 4.48 19.79
C GLN A 313 6.21 3.20 19.99
N PHE A 314 5.77 2.05 19.48
CA PHE A 314 6.46 0.77 19.65
C PHE A 314 6.87 0.18 18.30
N THR A 315 8.03 -0.46 18.24
CA THR A 315 8.51 -1.18 17.05
C THR A 315 8.84 -2.63 17.42
N THR A 316 8.13 -3.59 16.82
CA THR A 316 8.40 -5.02 17.04
C THR A 316 9.77 -5.43 16.50
N SER A 317 10.18 -4.84 15.38
CA SER A 317 11.49 -5.07 14.75
C SER A 317 12.67 -4.44 15.49
N GLY A 318 12.40 -3.60 16.50
CA GLY A 318 13.43 -2.80 17.19
C GLY A 318 14.06 -1.72 16.31
N VAL A 319 13.58 -1.54 15.08
CA VAL A 319 14.06 -0.52 14.15
C VAL A 319 13.86 0.86 14.73
N LYS A 320 14.92 1.66 14.67
CA LYS A 320 14.94 3.05 15.10
C LYS A 320 15.79 3.88 14.15
N VAL A 321 15.35 5.11 13.93
CA VAL A 321 16.19 6.15 13.33
C VAL A 321 17.08 6.68 14.43
N ARG A 322 18.37 6.35 14.35
CA ARG A 322 19.39 6.77 15.32
C ARG A 322 19.64 8.27 15.25
N ARG A 323 19.75 8.76 14.02
CA ARG A 323 20.12 10.14 13.71
C ARG A 323 19.55 10.54 12.37
N LEU A 324 19.07 11.77 12.27
CA LEU A 324 18.70 12.42 11.02
C LEU A 324 19.52 13.71 10.91
N ASP A 325 20.43 13.76 9.95
CA ASP A 325 21.22 14.94 9.65
C ASP A 325 20.54 15.71 8.52
N MET A 326 20.32 17.00 8.74
CA MET A 326 19.75 17.92 7.76
C MET A 326 20.83 18.93 7.36
N PHE A 327 21.37 18.80 6.15
CA PHE A 327 22.47 19.65 5.68
C PHE A 327 21.98 20.94 5.05
N GLY A 328 21.75 21.96 5.89
CA GLY A 328 21.55 23.37 5.49
C GLY A 328 22.73 23.91 4.68
N GLU A 329 22.45 24.78 3.70
CA GLU A 329 23.38 25.90 3.47
C GLU A 329 23.26 26.89 4.63
#